data_AF-V9KJ31-F1
#
_entry.id   AF-V9KJ31-F1
#
_cell.length_a   1.000
_cell.length_b   1.000
_cell.length_c   1.000
_cell.angle_alpha   90.00
_cell.angle_beta   90.00
_cell.angle_gamma   90.00
#
_symmetry.space_group_name_H-M   'P 1'
#
loop_
_entity.id
_entity.type
_entity.pdbx_description
1 polymer ?
#
loop_
_entity_poly.entity_id
_entity_poly.type
_entity_poly.pdbx_seq_one_letter_code
_entity_poly.pdbx_strand_id
1 'polypeptide(L)'
;MGVTAHLTLLLLASQSLDAISCNFEVLDCNWKNDTMWIRDNGKNPNLAKIGPMYDHTIGTGHYIVASQNSSAALKARVITIDQAATVADQCLSFYYHMYGPRVGTLNLIVQQLGSAEVLLWTRTGTHGNHWRPGFHTIPPQAQSFQLMFEAISKDGAGHIALDDITVVTGSCKPQRFCTFETNTCGFTANNLPNWERQNAAGGSIASKPPADHTSETAEGYYMMAVTGDNNVPNGFKKLLTSSLQEPTPLGTCLHFWFYMNGKNPGTLNVYFEENNQKRYRIWSESVGQGDVWQLGTANIKTAYNWKVLFEAVGTGSEDSYIALDDVRFSEKACPTPGVCDFEQNICSWRNKLDPGLDQVDWNHRKSDSHSIYKGPNEDHTLGTREGHYMFLDFSAINREEKALLMSEHFPPTEGSCFIFSYYVDTVSLTDSMLKVTYYPGTTNVIWSAANSRGNRWVTVRATVESPVNFQIVFHATKSDFEGFVAIDDLEYYPGITCDGVWTNNAHGHNHMVGVGTTAAILIIVLIAVMIGTIYWLRKRGASLLATSPRTSTDTGSATGSGPCGFDNVIYENQSKERVIVGTLPSIEQTAP
;
A
#
# COMPACT_ATOMS: atom_id res chain seq x y z
N MET A 1 -10.39 10.50 48.96
CA MET A 1 -9.88 10.83 47.61
C MET A 1 -8.42 10.39 47.48
N GLY A 2 -8.12 9.09 47.42
CA GLY A 2 -6.72 8.64 47.55
C GLY A 2 -6.34 7.28 46.93
N VAL A 3 -7.26 6.61 46.23
CA VAL A 3 -7.01 5.26 45.66
C VAL A 3 -7.02 5.28 44.13
N THR A 4 -7.88 6.09 43.51
CA THR A 4 -7.96 6.23 42.04
C THR A 4 -6.71 6.90 41.44
N ALA A 5 -6.10 7.87 42.12
CA ALA A 5 -4.91 8.57 41.62
C ALA A 5 -3.64 7.70 41.61
N HIS A 6 -3.50 6.75 42.54
CA HIS A 6 -2.37 5.81 42.50
C HIS A 6 -2.52 4.78 41.38
N LEU A 7 -3.75 4.33 41.08
CA LEU A 7 -3.97 3.35 40.02
C LEU A 7 -3.72 3.92 38.61
N THR A 8 -4.01 5.21 38.37
CA THR A 8 -3.60 5.87 37.12
C THR A 8 -2.10 6.15 37.04
N LEU A 9 -1.43 6.40 38.17
CA LEU A 9 0.03 6.58 38.18
C LEU A 9 0.79 5.28 37.90
N LEU A 10 0.27 4.12 38.34
CA LEU A 10 0.89 2.82 38.09
C LEU A 10 0.69 2.28 36.66
N LEU A 11 -0.37 2.66 35.94
CA LEU A 11 -0.53 2.29 34.52
C LEU A 11 0.34 3.11 33.56
N LEU A 12 0.86 4.26 33.98
CA LEU A 12 1.77 5.10 33.20
C LEU A 12 3.26 4.82 33.48
N ALA A 13 3.57 3.90 34.40
CA ALA A 13 4.91 3.66 34.93
C ALA A 13 5.43 2.23 34.70
N SER A 14 5.08 1.61 33.56
CA SER A 14 5.58 0.27 33.16
C SER A 14 6.45 0.27 31.90
N GLN A 15 6.96 1.42 31.47
CA GLN A 15 8.09 1.46 30.54
C GLN A 15 9.38 1.33 31.36
N SER A 16 10.03 0.17 31.28
CA SER A 16 11.38 0.01 31.80
C SER A 16 12.32 0.94 31.03
N LEU A 17 13.11 1.77 31.72
CA LEU A 17 14.11 2.63 31.09
C LEU A 17 15.13 1.83 30.26
N ASP A 18 15.24 0.51 30.47
CA ASP A 18 16.15 -0.39 29.79
C ASP A 18 15.59 -1.03 28.48
N ALA A 19 14.38 -0.68 28.02
CA ALA A 19 13.78 -1.29 26.82
C ALA A 19 14.06 -0.54 25.51
N ILE A 20 14.35 -1.30 24.44
CA ILE A 20 14.36 -0.81 23.05
C ILE A 20 12.95 -0.41 22.60
N SER A 21 11.92 -1.12 23.07
CA SER A 21 10.52 -0.82 22.77
C SER A 21 10.14 0.56 23.34
N CYS A 22 9.63 1.43 22.48
CA CYS A 22 9.31 2.82 22.80
C CYS A 22 8.14 3.33 21.96
N ASN A 23 7.12 3.89 22.62
CA ASN A 23 6.01 4.62 22.00
C ASN A 23 6.11 6.14 22.22
N PHE A 24 7.28 6.60 22.68
CA PHE A 24 7.62 8.00 22.92
C PHE A 24 6.70 8.82 23.85
N GLU A 25 5.69 8.25 24.49
CA GLU A 25 4.67 9.03 25.23
C GLU A 25 5.18 9.78 26.47
N VAL A 26 6.28 9.32 27.08
CA VAL A 26 6.84 9.92 28.30
C VAL A 26 8.33 10.26 28.16
N LEU A 27 9.10 9.42 27.49
CA LEU A 27 10.55 9.52 27.32
C LEU A 27 10.97 8.99 25.94
N ASP A 28 12.22 9.28 25.55
CA ASP A 28 12.87 8.69 24.36
C ASP A 28 13.38 7.25 24.60
N CYS A 29 13.04 6.65 25.76
CA CYS A 29 13.46 5.31 26.18
C CYS A 29 14.99 5.10 26.06
N ASN A 30 15.44 3.97 25.51
CA ASN A 30 16.85 3.70 25.23
C ASN A 30 17.36 4.26 23.89
N TRP A 31 16.58 5.09 23.21
CA TRP A 31 16.96 5.74 21.96
C TRP A 31 17.65 7.07 22.23
N LYS A 32 18.94 7.15 21.90
CA LYS A 32 19.73 8.37 21.91
C LYS A 32 19.62 9.04 20.55
N ASN A 33 19.21 10.30 20.55
CA ASN A 33 19.33 11.17 19.39
C ASN A 33 20.83 11.44 19.13
N ASP A 34 21.38 10.82 18.09
CA ASP A 34 22.74 11.09 17.62
C ASP A 34 22.74 12.36 16.75
N THR A 35 21.79 12.43 15.81
CA THR A 35 21.60 13.59 14.95
C THR A 35 20.13 13.82 14.60
N MET A 36 19.63 15.02 14.93
CA MET A 36 18.48 15.66 14.29
C MET A 36 17.10 14.97 14.39
N TRP A 37 16.88 13.96 15.23
CA TRP A 37 15.51 13.53 15.57
C TRP A 37 14.91 14.43 16.66
N ILE A 38 13.61 14.72 16.59
CA ILE A 38 12.89 15.54 17.58
C ILE A 38 11.61 14.84 17.98
N ARG A 39 11.35 14.76 19.29
CA ARG A 39 10.08 14.31 19.86
C ARG A 39 9.03 15.42 19.74
N ASP A 40 7.90 15.13 19.10
CA ASP A 40 6.84 16.09 18.79
C ASP A 40 5.45 15.45 18.97
N ASN A 41 4.39 16.26 18.87
CA ASN A 41 2.98 15.86 19.05
C ASN A 41 2.03 16.55 18.06
N GLY A 42 2.56 17.00 16.92
CA GLY A 42 1.82 17.68 15.85
C GLY A 42 1.34 19.09 16.18
N LYS A 43 1.48 19.56 17.43
CA LYS A 43 0.91 20.84 17.91
C LYS A 43 1.94 21.96 18.08
N ASN A 44 3.24 21.68 17.89
CA ASN A 44 4.28 22.69 18.04
C ASN A 44 4.25 23.66 16.83
N PRO A 45 3.86 24.94 16.98
CA PRO A 45 3.70 25.86 15.85
C PRO A 45 5.01 26.18 15.11
N ASN A 46 6.17 25.87 15.71
CA ASN A 46 7.48 25.98 15.07
C ASN A 46 7.91 24.70 14.33
N LEU A 47 7.28 23.55 14.60
CA LEU A 47 7.60 22.23 14.00
C LEU A 47 6.43 21.59 13.23
N ALA A 48 5.22 22.16 13.26
CA ALA A 48 4.02 21.71 12.52
C ALA A 48 4.14 21.77 10.97
N LYS A 49 5.38 21.88 10.47
CA LYS A 49 5.79 21.85 9.07
C LYS A 49 6.70 20.66 8.73
N ILE A 50 7.09 19.85 9.72
CA ILE A 50 8.08 18.78 9.55
C ILE A 50 7.60 17.40 10.02
N GLY A 51 6.32 17.19 10.34
CA GLY A 51 5.84 15.93 10.90
C GLY A 51 4.31 15.72 10.84
N PRO A 52 3.83 14.51 11.17
CA PRO A 52 2.39 14.20 11.20
C PRO A 52 1.66 14.95 12.33
N MET A 53 0.37 15.23 12.13
CA MET A 53 -0.41 16.00 13.11
C MET A 53 -0.94 15.19 14.29
N TYR A 54 -0.74 13.88 14.25
CA TYR A 54 -1.22 12.90 15.21
C TYR A 54 -0.17 11.78 15.32
N ASP A 55 0.11 11.35 16.54
CA ASP A 55 0.83 10.10 16.84
C ASP A 55 0.00 8.88 16.43
N HIS A 56 0.64 7.72 16.42
CA HIS A 56 -0.03 6.44 16.19
C HIS A 56 -0.68 5.90 17.47
N THR A 57 -0.02 6.05 18.62
CA THR A 57 -0.37 5.41 19.90
C THR A 57 -1.81 5.70 20.38
N ILE A 58 -2.19 6.98 20.46
CA ILE A 58 -3.47 7.49 20.98
C ILE A 58 -4.09 8.64 20.16
N GLY A 59 -3.40 9.14 19.13
CA GLY A 59 -3.85 10.24 18.26
C GLY A 59 -3.84 11.63 18.91
N THR A 60 -3.30 11.75 20.13
CA THR A 60 -3.05 13.03 20.82
C THR A 60 -1.74 13.07 21.62
N GLY A 61 -0.95 12.00 21.56
CA GLY A 61 0.31 11.73 22.26
C GLY A 61 1.55 12.21 21.50
N HIS A 62 2.64 11.42 21.48
CA HIS A 62 3.94 11.85 20.93
C HIS A 62 4.59 10.80 20.04
N TYR A 63 5.33 11.29 19.04
CA TYR A 63 6.17 10.51 18.12
C TYR A 63 7.55 11.18 18.02
N ILE A 64 8.51 10.54 17.33
CA ILE A 64 9.77 11.19 16.93
C ILE A 64 9.80 11.46 15.43
N VAL A 65 10.43 12.56 15.03
CA VAL A 65 10.48 12.99 13.63
C VAL A 65 11.86 13.53 13.23
N ALA A 66 12.29 13.19 12.03
CA ALA A 66 13.56 13.66 11.47
C ALA A 66 13.48 15.15 11.09
N SER A 67 14.23 15.98 11.81
CA SER A 67 14.29 17.42 11.59
C SER A 67 15.10 17.76 10.34
N GLN A 68 14.52 18.65 9.52
CA GLN A 68 15.13 19.14 8.29
C GLN A 68 15.80 20.52 8.46
N ASN A 69 15.95 20.99 9.69
CA ASN A 69 16.58 22.27 10.01
C ASN A 69 18.11 22.23 9.89
N SER A 70 18.64 22.10 8.66
CA SER A 70 19.81 22.83 8.17
C SER A 70 20.24 22.34 6.79
N SER A 71 20.86 23.23 6.02
CA SER A 71 21.59 22.93 4.77
C SER A 71 22.89 22.13 5.00
N ALA A 72 22.99 21.35 6.08
CA ALA A 72 24.20 20.64 6.50
C ALA A 72 23.96 19.16 6.88
N ALA A 73 22.73 18.76 7.22
CA ALA A 73 22.41 17.39 7.61
C ALA A 73 21.46 16.73 6.60
N LEU A 74 22.04 16.09 5.57
CA LEU A 74 21.29 15.20 4.67
C LEU A 74 20.84 13.90 5.36
N LYS A 75 21.33 13.62 6.58
CA LYS A 75 21.06 12.41 7.35
C LYS A 75 20.77 12.76 8.81
N ALA A 76 19.75 12.14 9.39
CA ALA A 76 19.38 12.21 10.80
C ALA A 76 19.34 10.79 11.39
N ARG A 77 20.03 10.53 12.49
CA ARG A 77 20.12 9.22 13.14
C ARG A 77 19.61 9.24 14.57
N VAL A 78 18.79 8.25 14.90
CA VAL A 78 18.43 7.90 16.28
C VAL A 78 18.91 6.47 16.53
N ILE A 79 19.63 6.28 17.64
CA ILE A 79 20.50 5.11 17.87
C ILE A 79 20.21 4.54 19.26
N THR A 80 20.08 3.23 19.41
CA THR A 80 19.96 2.62 20.74
C THR A 80 21.25 2.78 21.55
N ILE A 81 21.17 2.69 22.88
CA ILE A 81 22.36 2.31 23.66
C ILE A 81 22.90 0.94 23.21
N ASP A 82 24.10 0.58 23.64
CA ASP A 82 24.67 -0.75 23.40
C ASP A 82 23.74 -1.84 23.95
N GLN A 83 23.21 -2.67 23.05
CA GLN A 83 22.41 -3.84 23.38
C GLN A 83 23.34 -5.04 23.60
N ALA A 84 22.97 -5.92 24.54
CA ALA A 84 23.71 -7.15 24.79
C ALA A 84 23.60 -8.12 23.61
N ALA A 85 24.61 -8.98 23.43
CA ALA A 85 24.59 -10.05 22.43
C ALA A 85 23.35 -10.97 22.56
N THR A 86 22.81 -11.42 21.43
CA THR A 86 21.59 -12.23 21.37
C THR A 86 21.83 -13.57 20.66
N VAL A 87 21.27 -14.65 21.22
CA VAL A 87 21.41 -16.02 20.71
C VAL A 87 20.20 -16.52 19.91
N ALA A 88 19.19 -15.67 19.74
CA ALA A 88 17.95 -15.96 19.04
C ALA A 88 17.52 -14.73 18.21
N ASP A 89 16.72 -14.98 17.18
CA ASP A 89 16.04 -13.93 16.42
C ASP A 89 15.24 -13.00 17.33
N GLN A 90 15.11 -11.74 16.91
CA GLN A 90 14.19 -10.77 17.50
C GLN A 90 13.33 -10.15 16.41
N CYS A 91 12.03 -10.03 16.65
CA CYS A 91 11.14 -9.29 15.77
C CYS A 91 11.08 -7.85 16.25
N LEU A 92 11.58 -6.93 15.42
CA LEU A 92 11.37 -5.50 15.60
C LEU A 92 10.18 -5.09 14.72
N SER A 93 9.19 -4.44 15.32
CA SER A 93 8.09 -3.75 14.64
C SER A 93 8.06 -2.28 15.04
N PHE A 94 7.54 -1.42 14.17
CA PHE A 94 7.46 0.02 14.37
C PHE A 94 6.36 0.59 13.47
N TYR A 95 5.90 1.80 13.77
CA TYR A 95 5.11 2.59 12.83
C TYR A 95 5.97 3.72 12.27
N TYR A 96 5.80 3.99 10.97
CA TYR A 96 6.48 5.09 10.29
C TYR A 96 5.48 5.95 9.52
N HIS A 97 5.76 7.24 9.42
CA HIS A 97 4.97 8.19 8.62
C HIS A 97 5.91 8.89 7.65
N MET A 98 5.71 8.62 6.36
CA MET A 98 6.53 9.12 5.25
C MET A 98 5.61 9.85 4.28
N TYR A 99 5.54 11.18 4.39
CA TYR A 99 4.56 11.99 3.67
C TYR A 99 5.14 13.29 3.13
N GLY A 100 4.72 13.64 1.92
CA GLY A 100 5.04 14.90 1.26
C GLY A 100 5.70 14.70 -0.11
N PRO A 101 5.72 15.75 -0.96
CA PRO A 101 6.22 15.72 -2.33
C PRO A 101 7.68 15.29 -2.51
N ARG A 102 8.53 15.39 -1.47
CA ARG A 102 9.97 15.10 -1.55
C ARG A 102 10.49 14.35 -0.33
N VAL A 103 9.81 13.28 0.05
CA VAL A 103 10.30 12.38 1.10
C VAL A 103 11.54 11.64 0.59
N GLY A 104 12.60 11.62 1.39
CA GLY A 104 13.79 10.83 1.11
C GLY A 104 13.64 9.37 1.57
N THR A 105 14.66 8.85 2.26
CA THR A 105 14.76 7.43 2.61
C THR A 105 14.76 7.21 4.12
N LEU A 106 14.02 6.21 4.60
CA LEU A 106 14.10 5.71 5.97
C LEU A 106 14.78 4.33 5.98
N ASN A 107 15.88 4.23 6.70
CA ASN A 107 16.67 3.01 6.87
C ASN A 107 16.59 2.50 8.31
N LEU A 108 16.52 1.18 8.50
CA LEU A 108 16.84 0.48 9.75
C LEU A 108 18.16 -0.25 9.56
N ILE A 109 19.12 0.03 10.42
CA ILE A 109 20.50 -0.47 10.34
C ILE A 109 20.85 -1.15 11.67
N VAL A 110 21.61 -2.24 11.61
CA VAL A 110 22.27 -2.86 12.78
C VAL A 110 23.78 -2.75 12.65
N GLN A 111 24.46 -2.52 13.76
CA GLN A 111 25.93 -2.53 13.84
C GLN A 111 26.38 -3.29 15.08
N GLN A 112 27.14 -4.37 14.90
CA GLN A 112 27.87 -5.01 16.00
C GLN A 112 29.13 -4.22 16.32
N LEU A 113 29.56 -4.22 17.58
CA LEU A 113 30.78 -3.57 18.03
C LEU A 113 31.98 -4.00 17.17
N GLY A 114 32.71 -3.03 16.62
CA GLY A 114 33.86 -3.25 15.74
C GLY A 114 33.54 -3.82 14.34
N SER A 115 32.26 -3.88 13.96
CA SER A 115 31.80 -4.37 12.65
C SER A 115 31.24 -3.24 11.77
N ALA A 116 31.08 -3.53 10.47
CA ALA A 116 30.41 -2.63 9.54
C ALA A 116 28.91 -2.53 9.81
N GLU A 117 28.30 -1.43 9.39
CA GLU A 117 26.84 -1.24 9.37
C GLU A 117 26.18 -2.22 8.37
N VAL A 118 25.07 -2.83 8.78
CA VAL A 118 24.26 -3.72 7.95
C VAL A 118 22.84 -3.15 7.83
N LEU A 119 22.43 -2.83 6.61
CA LEU A 119 21.08 -2.36 6.29
C LEU A 119 20.09 -3.53 6.41
N LEU A 120 19.12 -3.42 7.32
CA LEU A 120 18.09 -4.42 7.54
C LEU A 120 16.82 -4.12 6.73
N TRP A 121 16.35 -2.87 6.76
CA TRP A 121 15.11 -2.46 6.08
C TRP A 121 15.26 -1.05 5.52
N THR A 122 14.63 -0.77 4.38
CA THR A 122 14.66 0.55 3.75
C THR A 122 13.34 0.85 3.02
N ARG A 123 12.91 2.12 3.01
CA ARG A 123 11.82 2.66 2.18
C ARG A 123 12.16 4.08 1.74
N THR A 124 11.66 4.49 0.57
CA THR A 124 11.95 5.79 -0.06
C THR A 124 10.68 6.39 -0.66
N GLY A 125 10.57 7.72 -0.68
CA GLY A 125 9.45 8.43 -1.31
C GLY A 125 8.20 8.53 -0.43
N THR A 126 7.13 9.13 -0.96
CA THR A 126 5.88 9.33 -0.22
C THR A 126 5.05 8.04 -0.09
N HIS A 127 4.52 7.77 1.11
CA HIS A 127 3.72 6.59 1.42
C HIS A 127 2.25 6.93 1.76
N GLY A 128 1.86 8.20 1.65
CA GLY A 128 0.55 8.76 2.00
C GLY A 128 0.50 9.42 3.38
N ASN A 129 -0.52 10.24 3.65
CA ASN A 129 -0.68 10.98 4.91
C ASN A 129 -1.23 10.12 6.07
N HIS A 130 -0.55 9.01 6.37
CA HIS A 130 -0.95 8.10 7.44
C HIS A 130 0.19 7.20 7.91
N TRP A 131 0.09 6.74 9.15
CA TRP A 131 1.01 5.78 9.74
C TRP A 131 0.96 4.44 9.02
N ARG A 132 2.14 3.86 8.78
CA ARG A 132 2.35 2.57 8.13
C ARG A 132 3.11 1.64 9.08
N PRO A 133 2.72 0.36 9.20
CA PRO A 133 3.50 -0.61 9.95
C PRO A 133 4.77 -1.02 9.18
N GLY A 134 5.90 -1.04 9.87
CA GLY A 134 7.17 -1.61 9.44
C GLY A 134 7.60 -2.74 10.39
N PHE A 135 8.27 -3.76 9.86
CA PHE A 135 8.80 -4.85 10.69
C PHE A 135 9.97 -5.58 10.02
N HIS A 136 10.91 -6.05 10.84
CA HIS A 136 12.07 -6.81 10.39
C HIS A 136 12.56 -7.79 11.47
N THR A 137 12.95 -9.00 11.05
CA THR A 137 13.63 -9.96 11.92
C THR A 137 15.10 -9.59 12.04
N ILE A 138 15.53 -9.18 13.24
CA ILE A 138 16.94 -9.02 13.57
C ILE A 138 17.50 -10.43 13.84
N PRO A 139 18.50 -10.90 13.07
CA PRO A 139 19.14 -12.20 13.33
C PRO A 139 19.98 -12.17 14.62
N PRO A 140 20.44 -13.33 15.14
CA PRO A 140 21.22 -13.38 16.39
C PRO A 140 22.51 -12.55 16.29
N GLN A 141 22.78 -11.73 17.31
CA GLN A 141 23.94 -10.84 17.34
C GLN A 141 25.03 -11.42 18.24
N ALA A 142 26.15 -11.82 17.65
CA ALA A 142 27.25 -12.53 18.35
C ALA A 142 28.04 -11.64 19.33
N GLN A 143 27.88 -10.33 19.24
CA GLN A 143 28.52 -9.30 20.08
C GLN A 143 27.48 -8.26 20.48
N SER A 144 27.84 -7.37 21.41
CA SER A 144 27.03 -6.17 21.67
C SER A 144 26.83 -5.37 20.39
N PHE A 145 25.66 -4.77 20.23
CA PHE A 145 25.24 -4.12 19.00
C PHE A 145 24.37 -2.90 19.25
N GLN A 146 24.23 -2.05 18.24
CA GLN A 146 23.29 -0.93 18.23
C GLN A 146 22.32 -1.09 17.05
N LEU A 147 21.09 -0.62 17.26
CA LEU A 147 20.10 -0.43 16.20
C LEU A 147 20.00 1.07 15.91
N MET A 148 19.85 1.40 14.63
CA MET A 148 19.79 2.78 14.15
C MET A 148 18.63 2.93 13.19
N PHE A 149 17.81 3.95 13.40
CA PHE A 149 16.97 4.49 12.34
C PHE A 149 17.67 5.71 11.74
N GLU A 150 17.94 5.65 10.43
CA GLU A 150 18.53 6.74 9.65
C GLU A 150 17.47 7.28 8.68
N ALA A 151 17.13 8.56 8.82
CA ALA A 151 16.35 9.30 7.85
C ALA A 151 17.29 10.11 6.96
N ILE A 152 17.24 9.88 5.65
CA ILE A 152 17.95 10.64 4.62
C ILE A 152 16.95 11.64 4.01
N SER A 153 17.29 12.93 3.96
CA SER A 153 16.48 13.97 3.32
C SER A 153 16.86 14.13 1.85
N LYS A 154 15.87 14.33 0.96
CA LYS A 154 16.10 14.60 -0.47
C LYS A 154 16.48 16.07 -0.71
N ASP A 155 15.79 16.99 -0.03
CA ASP A 155 15.96 18.46 -0.08
C ASP A 155 15.02 19.23 0.88
N GLY A 156 13.91 18.64 1.33
CA GLY A 156 13.15 19.10 2.51
C GLY A 156 11.69 19.50 2.30
N ALA A 157 10.99 18.92 1.32
CA ALA A 157 9.53 19.10 1.17
C ALA A 157 8.74 17.81 1.45
N GLY A 158 8.90 17.28 2.66
CA GLY A 158 8.14 16.14 3.19
C GLY A 158 8.62 15.82 4.60
N HIS A 159 8.25 14.68 5.18
CA HIS A 159 8.76 14.27 6.49
C HIS A 159 8.87 12.76 6.67
N ILE A 160 9.68 12.36 7.65
CA ILE A 160 9.89 10.98 8.09
C ILE A 160 9.77 10.94 9.61
N ALA A 161 8.71 10.32 10.12
CA ALA A 161 8.47 10.12 11.55
C ALA A 161 8.38 8.64 11.92
N LEU A 162 8.63 8.34 13.20
CA LEU A 162 8.58 7.00 13.80
C LEU A 162 7.78 7.03 15.11
N ASP A 163 7.05 5.95 15.36
CA ASP A 163 6.29 5.72 16.58
C ASP A 163 6.18 4.21 16.89
N ASP A 164 5.71 3.86 18.10
CA ASP A 164 5.34 2.48 18.52
C ASP A 164 6.40 1.40 18.18
N ILE A 165 7.68 1.70 18.42
CA ILE A 165 8.77 0.72 18.29
C ILE A 165 8.57 -0.38 19.32
N THR A 166 8.60 -1.64 18.90
CA THR A 166 8.46 -2.81 19.75
C THR A 166 9.45 -3.88 19.33
N VAL A 167 10.19 -4.45 20.28
CA VAL A 167 11.07 -5.61 20.07
C VAL A 167 10.59 -6.79 20.92
N VAL A 168 10.39 -7.94 20.28
CA VAL A 168 10.03 -9.21 20.95
C VAL A 168 10.98 -10.34 20.50
N THR A 169 11.14 -11.35 21.35
CA THR A 169 11.96 -12.54 21.02
C THR A 169 11.26 -13.42 19.99
N GLY A 170 12.03 -13.99 19.06
CA GLY A 170 11.56 -14.81 17.94
C GLY A 170 11.49 -14.04 16.62
N SER A 171 11.44 -14.75 15.51
CA SER A 171 11.35 -14.16 14.17
C SER A 171 10.01 -13.43 13.97
N CYS A 172 9.98 -12.39 13.13
CA CYS A 172 8.72 -11.77 12.73
C CYS A 172 7.82 -12.73 11.95
N LYS A 173 6.51 -12.41 11.91
CA LYS A 173 5.56 -13.02 10.97
C LYS A 173 6.09 -12.88 9.52
N PRO A 174 5.76 -13.82 8.62
CA PRO A 174 6.11 -13.75 7.20
C PRO A 174 5.83 -12.37 6.60
N GLN A 175 6.81 -11.80 5.90
CA GLN A 175 6.66 -10.47 5.31
C GLN A 175 5.59 -10.49 4.20
N ARG A 176 4.70 -9.49 4.24
CA ARG A 176 3.66 -9.28 3.22
C ARG A 176 4.08 -8.36 2.08
N PHE A 177 5.32 -7.86 2.11
CA PHE A 177 5.90 -7.02 1.06
C PHE A 177 7.41 -7.22 1.00
N CYS A 178 7.94 -7.46 -0.18
CA CYS A 178 9.36 -7.65 -0.45
C CYS A 178 9.80 -6.85 -1.67
N THR A 179 10.70 -5.89 -1.45
CA THR A 179 11.36 -5.08 -2.48
C THR A 179 12.72 -5.65 -2.90
N PHE A 180 13.11 -6.79 -2.32
CA PHE A 180 14.45 -7.39 -2.39
C PHE A 180 15.67 -6.51 -2.01
N GLU A 181 15.51 -5.21 -1.74
CA GLU A 181 16.58 -4.24 -1.43
C GLU A 181 17.58 -4.64 -0.34
N THR A 182 17.15 -5.38 0.69
CA THR A 182 18.04 -5.77 1.80
C THR A 182 18.28 -7.27 1.91
N ASN A 183 17.30 -8.11 1.58
CA ASN A 183 17.40 -9.57 1.59
C ASN A 183 16.29 -10.21 0.72
N THR A 184 16.16 -11.55 0.73
CA THR A 184 15.12 -12.26 -0.04
C THR A 184 13.76 -12.34 0.65
N CYS A 185 13.55 -11.68 1.80
CA CYS A 185 12.30 -11.69 2.58
C CYS A 185 11.75 -13.09 2.91
N GLY A 186 12.63 -14.09 3.03
CA GLY A 186 12.24 -15.49 3.21
C GLY A 186 11.72 -16.20 1.96
N PHE A 187 11.93 -15.63 0.76
CA PHE A 187 11.83 -16.38 -0.49
C PHE A 187 13.04 -17.32 -0.65
N THR A 188 12.77 -18.52 -1.14
CA THR A 188 13.75 -19.60 -1.35
C THR A 188 13.72 -20.09 -2.79
N ALA A 189 14.91 -20.25 -3.38
CA ALA A 189 15.07 -20.80 -4.73
C ALA A 189 15.66 -22.21 -4.61
N ASN A 190 14.87 -23.22 -4.94
CA ASN A 190 15.27 -24.62 -4.88
C ASN A 190 15.52 -25.12 -6.32
N ASN A 191 16.67 -25.78 -6.53
CA ASN A 191 17.23 -26.33 -7.79
C ASN A 191 18.16 -25.38 -8.59
N LEU A 192 19.43 -25.77 -8.74
CA LEU A 192 20.41 -25.08 -9.60
C LEU A 192 20.20 -25.43 -11.10
N PRO A 193 20.46 -24.50 -12.05
CA PRO A 193 20.68 -23.06 -11.84
C PRO A 193 19.40 -22.37 -11.34
N ASN A 194 19.54 -21.40 -10.44
CA ASN A 194 18.45 -20.92 -9.59
C ASN A 194 17.86 -19.57 -10.03
N TRP A 195 16.91 -19.06 -9.25
CA TRP A 195 16.62 -17.62 -9.14
C TRP A 195 17.66 -16.96 -8.23
N GLU A 196 18.23 -15.83 -8.63
CA GLU A 196 19.33 -15.17 -7.95
C GLU A 196 19.05 -13.67 -7.75
N ARG A 197 19.30 -13.18 -6.52
CA ARG A 197 19.16 -11.77 -6.16
C ARG A 197 20.35 -10.98 -6.71
N GLN A 198 20.11 -9.98 -7.54
CA GLN A 198 21.17 -9.18 -8.18
C GLN A 198 20.69 -7.76 -8.52
N ASN A 199 21.62 -6.93 -8.99
CA ASN A 199 21.37 -5.56 -9.43
C ASN A 199 22.03 -5.28 -10.79
N ALA A 200 21.77 -4.12 -11.38
CA ALA A 200 22.30 -3.75 -12.69
C ALA A 200 23.77 -3.26 -12.63
N ALA A 201 24.19 -2.70 -11.49
CA ALA A 201 25.51 -2.12 -11.26
C ALA A 201 26.69 -3.04 -11.63
N GLY A 202 27.77 -2.43 -12.13
CA GLY A 202 29.09 -3.08 -12.31
C GLY A 202 29.19 -4.23 -13.32
N GLY A 203 28.17 -4.49 -14.15
CA GLY A 203 28.16 -5.60 -15.11
C GLY A 203 27.78 -5.20 -16.54
N SER A 204 27.89 -6.14 -17.49
CA SER A 204 27.34 -5.96 -18.84
C SER A 204 25.82 -5.90 -18.78
N ILE A 205 25.23 -4.88 -19.39
CA ILE A 205 23.78 -4.58 -19.33
C ILE A 205 22.97 -5.51 -20.24
N ALA A 206 23.60 -6.17 -21.21
CA ALA A 206 22.91 -6.89 -22.29
C ALA A 206 22.00 -8.07 -21.85
N SER A 207 22.19 -8.62 -20.64
CA SER A 207 21.53 -9.86 -20.20
C SER A 207 20.80 -9.72 -18.84
N LYS A 208 20.43 -8.50 -18.43
CA LYS A 208 19.67 -8.22 -17.18
C LYS A 208 18.90 -6.87 -17.27
N PRO A 209 17.86 -6.62 -16.45
CA PRO A 209 17.19 -5.32 -16.39
C PRO A 209 18.18 -4.18 -16.13
N PRO A 210 18.02 -3.00 -16.79
CA PRO A 210 18.95 -1.88 -16.66
C PRO A 210 18.84 -1.16 -15.31
N ALA A 211 17.71 -1.30 -14.62
CA ALA A 211 17.45 -0.79 -13.29
C ALA A 211 16.47 -1.71 -12.53
N ASP A 212 16.47 -1.67 -11.20
CA ASP A 212 15.42 -2.27 -10.38
C ASP A 212 14.09 -1.52 -10.51
N HIS A 213 13.00 -2.05 -9.94
CA HIS A 213 11.71 -1.36 -9.94
C HIS A 213 11.51 -0.51 -8.68
N THR A 214 11.95 -0.98 -7.52
CA THR A 214 11.75 -0.35 -6.21
C THR A 214 12.27 1.10 -6.13
N SER A 215 13.44 1.36 -6.69
CA SER A 215 14.19 2.62 -6.64
C SER A 215 14.44 3.22 -8.02
N GLU A 216 14.22 2.45 -9.09
CA GLU A 216 14.54 2.79 -10.48
C GLU A 216 16.02 3.15 -10.70
N THR A 217 16.95 2.46 -10.00
CA THR A 217 18.41 2.67 -10.11
C THR A 217 19.15 1.42 -10.59
N ALA A 218 20.43 1.54 -10.94
CA ALA A 218 21.25 0.37 -11.26
C ALA A 218 21.68 -0.41 -10.00
N GLU A 219 21.66 0.26 -8.84
CA GLU A 219 22.17 -0.21 -7.56
C GLU A 219 21.16 -1.07 -6.78
N GLY A 220 19.86 -0.80 -6.92
CA GLY A 220 18.78 -1.56 -6.30
C GLY A 220 18.66 -2.99 -6.82
N TYR A 221 17.98 -3.85 -6.06
CA TYR A 221 18.06 -5.29 -6.18
C TYR A 221 16.73 -5.96 -6.54
N TYR A 222 16.78 -6.89 -7.47
CA TYR A 222 15.67 -7.73 -7.90
C TYR A 222 16.06 -9.22 -7.91
N MET A 223 15.07 -10.11 -7.99
CA MET A 223 15.29 -11.54 -8.23
C MET A 223 15.31 -11.81 -9.74
N MET A 224 16.28 -12.57 -10.24
CA MET A 224 16.38 -12.89 -11.67
C MET A 224 16.60 -14.39 -11.91
N ALA A 225 15.92 -14.91 -12.93
CA ALA A 225 16.09 -16.24 -13.49
C ALA A 225 16.54 -16.13 -14.95
N VAL A 226 17.80 -16.46 -15.24
CA VAL A 226 18.27 -16.67 -16.61
C VAL A 226 17.48 -17.83 -17.23
N THR A 227 16.80 -17.60 -18.35
CA THR A 227 15.92 -18.55 -19.06
C THR A 227 16.50 -19.06 -20.38
N GLY A 228 17.64 -18.51 -20.82
CA GLY A 228 18.41 -19.11 -21.89
C GLY A 228 19.87 -18.62 -21.97
N ASP A 229 20.74 -19.59 -21.74
CA ASP A 229 22.17 -19.64 -22.01
C ASP A 229 22.44 -21.10 -22.46
N ASN A 230 23.63 -21.40 -22.97
CA ASN A 230 24.08 -22.72 -23.43
C ASN A 230 23.82 -23.87 -22.43
N ASN A 231 23.64 -23.55 -21.15
CA ASN A 231 23.43 -24.49 -20.05
C ASN A 231 21.96 -24.70 -19.63
N VAL A 232 20.98 -24.03 -20.28
CA VAL A 232 19.56 -24.09 -19.91
C VAL A 232 18.73 -24.82 -20.98
N PRO A 233 18.35 -26.10 -20.78
CA PRO A 233 17.50 -26.81 -21.72
C PRO A 233 16.13 -26.16 -21.91
N ASN A 234 15.56 -26.29 -23.11
CA ASN A 234 14.17 -25.93 -23.37
C ASN A 234 13.22 -26.70 -22.42
N GLY A 235 12.30 -25.98 -21.77
CA GLY A 235 11.40 -26.51 -20.76
C GLY A 235 11.99 -26.62 -19.35
N PHE A 236 13.24 -26.16 -19.13
CA PHE A 236 13.82 -26.10 -17.78
C PHE A 236 13.06 -25.11 -16.89
N LYS A 237 12.85 -25.48 -15.62
CA LYS A 237 12.00 -24.75 -14.67
C LYS A 237 12.81 -24.26 -13.47
N LYS A 238 12.72 -22.97 -13.18
CA LYS A 238 13.30 -22.32 -11.99
C LYS A 238 12.18 -21.85 -11.07
N LEU A 239 12.22 -22.24 -9.79
CA LEU A 239 11.11 -22.03 -8.86
C LEU A 239 11.54 -21.17 -7.66
N LEU A 240 10.95 -19.98 -7.54
CA LEU A 240 11.08 -19.10 -6.38
C LEU A 240 9.84 -19.25 -5.50
N THR A 241 10.01 -19.67 -4.25
CA THR A 241 8.93 -20.04 -3.33
C THR A 241 8.92 -19.13 -2.11
N SER A 242 7.78 -18.56 -1.74
CA SER A 242 7.67 -17.73 -0.53
C SER A 242 7.76 -18.53 0.76
N SER A 243 8.01 -17.83 1.86
CA SER A 243 7.63 -18.30 3.19
C SER A 243 6.14 -18.63 3.29
N LEU A 244 5.77 -19.50 4.23
CA LEU A 244 4.38 -19.92 4.47
C LEU A 244 3.55 -18.74 4.97
N GLN A 245 2.43 -18.45 4.33
CA GLN A 245 1.50 -17.37 4.64
C GLN A 245 0.25 -17.88 5.37
N GLU A 246 -0.35 -17.03 6.19
CA GLU A 246 -1.57 -17.31 6.96
C GLU A 246 -2.83 -17.37 6.06
N PRO A 247 -3.92 -18.06 6.49
CA PRO A 247 -5.15 -18.18 5.72
C PRO A 247 -5.78 -16.84 5.30
N THR A 248 -6.37 -16.81 4.10
CA THR A 248 -6.99 -15.62 3.50
C THR A 248 -8.42 -15.89 3.02
N PRO A 249 -9.36 -16.22 3.94
CA PRO A 249 -10.72 -16.64 3.57
C PRO A 249 -11.56 -15.53 2.92
N LEU A 250 -11.20 -14.26 3.13
CA LEU A 250 -11.83 -13.10 2.48
C LEU A 250 -11.21 -12.74 1.12
N GLY A 251 -10.07 -13.36 0.76
CA GLY A 251 -9.29 -13.05 -0.44
C GLY A 251 -8.19 -12.01 -0.18
N THR A 252 -7.05 -12.20 -0.85
CA THR A 252 -5.88 -11.31 -0.84
C THR A 252 -5.41 -11.09 -2.27
N CYS A 253 -4.91 -9.89 -2.58
CA CYS A 253 -4.28 -9.61 -3.85
C CYS A 253 -2.76 -9.74 -3.75
N LEU A 254 -2.21 -10.69 -4.48
CA LEU A 254 -0.81 -10.68 -4.87
C LEU A 254 -0.61 -9.60 -5.94
N HIS A 255 0.32 -8.68 -5.69
CA HIS A 255 0.92 -7.79 -6.69
C HIS A 255 2.42 -8.13 -6.78
N PHE A 256 3.01 -8.03 -7.96
CA PHE A 256 4.45 -8.17 -8.18
C PHE A 256 4.83 -7.45 -9.47
N TRP A 257 6.05 -6.95 -9.54
CA TRP A 257 6.61 -6.44 -10.79
C TRP A 257 7.46 -7.53 -11.44
N PHE A 258 7.37 -7.65 -12.75
CA PHE A 258 8.15 -8.61 -13.53
C PHE A 258 8.75 -7.94 -14.77
N TYR A 259 9.84 -8.50 -15.27
CA TYR A 259 10.51 -8.01 -16.47
C TYR A 259 10.96 -9.22 -17.28
N MET A 260 10.65 -9.26 -18.59
CA MET A 260 10.85 -10.42 -19.46
C MET A 260 11.42 -9.98 -20.81
N ASN A 261 12.70 -10.28 -21.05
CA ASN A 261 13.43 -9.81 -22.24
C ASN A 261 14.37 -10.92 -22.79
N GLY A 262 14.97 -10.66 -23.95
CA GLY A 262 15.63 -11.63 -24.80
C GLY A 262 14.73 -12.12 -25.93
N LYS A 263 15.29 -12.92 -26.85
CA LYS A 263 14.60 -13.32 -28.09
C LYS A 263 13.34 -14.15 -27.86
N ASN A 264 13.36 -15.04 -26.87
CA ASN A 264 12.19 -15.73 -26.34
C ASN A 264 12.39 -15.89 -24.81
N PRO A 265 11.86 -14.98 -23.96
CA PRO A 265 12.07 -15.03 -22.50
C PRO A 265 11.53 -16.32 -21.84
N GLY A 266 10.66 -17.05 -22.52
CA GLY A 266 10.03 -18.26 -22.00
C GLY A 266 8.67 -17.95 -21.38
N THR A 267 8.38 -18.45 -20.18
CA THR A 267 7.09 -18.22 -19.53
C THR A 267 7.26 -18.07 -18.02
N LEU A 268 6.71 -16.98 -17.46
CA LEU A 268 6.53 -16.82 -16.03
C LEU A 268 5.13 -17.35 -15.66
N ASN A 269 5.06 -18.43 -14.91
CA ASN A 269 3.82 -18.91 -14.30
C ASN A 269 3.84 -18.57 -12.81
N VAL A 270 2.71 -18.11 -12.27
CA VAL A 270 2.55 -17.92 -10.81
C VAL A 270 1.48 -18.87 -10.30
N TYR A 271 1.83 -19.57 -9.22
CA TYR A 271 0.95 -20.48 -8.52
C TYR A 271 0.80 -20.07 -7.06
N PHE A 272 -0.32 -20.44 -6.43
CA PHE A 272 -0.32 -20.68 -5.00
C PHE A 272 -0.43 -22.17 -4.70
N GLU A 273 0.15 -22.59 -3.58
CA GLU A 273 0.08 -23.96 -3.07
C GLU A 273 -0.47 -23.95 -1.66
N GLU A 274 -1.55 -24.68 -1.41
CA GLU A 274 -2.16 -24.83 -0.09
C GLU A 274 -1.85 -26.20 0.51
N ASN A 275 -1.69 -26.25 1.85
CA ASN A 275 -1.36 -27.46 2.61
C ASN A 275 -0.11 -28.23 2.14
N ASN A 276 0.80 -27.58 1.40
CA ASN A 276 1.97 -28.19 0.72
C ASN A 276 1.60 -29.39 -0.17
N GLN A 277 0.39 -29.41 -0.75
CA GLN A 277 -0.09 -30.53 -1.59
C GLN A 277 -0.74 -30.07 -2.89
N LYS A 278 -1.60 -29.06 -2.84
CA LYS A 278 -2.43 -28.68 -3.99
C LYS A 278 -2.02 -27.32 -4.54
N ARG A 279 -1.57 -27.32 -5.79
CA ARG A 279 -1.06 -26.15 -6.50
C ARG A 279 -2.06 -25.67 -7.55
N TYR A 280 -2.34 -24.37 -7.58
CA TYR A 280 -3.25 -23.72 -8.51
C TYR A 280 -2.50 -22.63 -9.27
N ARG A 281 -2.57 -22.62 -10.61
CA ARG A 281 -2.02 -21.51 -11.40
C ARG A 281 -2.98 -20.33 -11.34
N ILE A 282 -2.50 -19.18 -10.89
CA ILE A 282 -3.29 -17.95 -10.72
C ILE A 282 -2.93 -16.86 -11.72
N TRP A 283 -1.74 -16.93 -12.33
CA TRP A 283 -1.29 -15.99 -13.35
C TRP A 283 -0.27 -16.66 -14.28
N SER A 284 -0.14 -16.16 -15.51
CA SER A 284 0.83 -16.66 -16.49
C SER A 284 1.10 -15.61 -17.58
N GLU A 285 2.35 -15.43 -17.97
CA GLU A 285 2.76 -14.65 -19.15
C GLU A 285 3.90 -15.36 -19.89
N SER A 286 3.88 -15.30 -21.22
CA SER A 286 4.80 -15.96 -22.16
C SER A 286 5.39 -15.04 -23.25
N VAL A 287 4.93 -13.80 -23.35
CA VAL A 287 5.39 -12.83 -24.35
C VAL A 287 6.47 -11.93 -23.74
N GLY A 288 7.53 -11.65 -24.51
CA GLY A 288 8.47 -10.57 -24.17
C GLY A 288 7.79 -9.22 -24.38
N GLN A 289 7.39 -8.56 -23.29
CA GLN A 289 6.60 -7.33 -23.33
C GLN A 289 7.43 -6.05 -23.55
N GLY A 290 8.66 -6.19 -24.04
CA GLY A 290 9.61 -5.09 -24.26
C GLY A 290 10.56 -4.85 -23.08
N ASP A 291 11.36 -3.80 -23.20
CA ASP A 291 12.36 -3.37 -22.20
C ASP A 291 11.69 -2.48 -21.12
N VAL A 292 10.81 -3.08 -20.32
CA VAL A 292 10.07 -2.36 -19.27
C VAL A 292 9.57 -3.31 -18.16
N TRP A 293 9.53 -2.81 -16.93
CA TRP A 293 8.89 -3.50 -15.80
C TRP A 293 7.36 -3.47 -15.92
N GLN A 294 6.74 -4.62 -15.69
CA GLN A 294 5.31 -4.89 -15.87
C GLN A 294 4.65 -5.31 -14.55
N LEU A 295 3.41 -4.89 -14.32
CA LEU A 295 2.67 -5.26 -13.11
C LEU A 295 1.89 -6.56 -13.33
N GLY A 296 2.17 -7.57 -12.51
CA GLY A 296 1.34 -8.76 -12.37
C GLY A 296 0.46 -8.67 -11.14
N THR A 297 -0.84 -8.98 -11.28
CA THR A 297 -1.79 -9.09 -10.17
C THR A 297 -2.54 -10.42 -10.18
N ALA A 298 -2.82 -10.97 -9.00
CA ALA A 298 -3.54 -12.23 -8.87
C ALA A 298 -4.31 -12.33 -7.55
N ASN A 299 -5.57 -12.78 -7.64
CA ASN A 299 -6.41 -13.04 -6.47
C ASN A 299 -6.10 -14.43 -5.88
N ILE A 300 -5.83 -14.49 -4.57
CA ILE A 300 -5.65 -15.72 -3.80
C ILE A 300 -6.73 -15.75 -2.71
N LYS A 301 -7.44 -16.88 -2.57
CA LYS A 301 -8.46 -17.08 -1.54
C LYS A 301 -8.42 -18.52 -1.05
N THR A 302 -8.02 -18.71 0.20
CA THR A 302 -7.97 -20.05 0.82
C THR A 302 -8.20 -19.96 2.33
N ALA A 303 -8.73 -21.04 2.91
CA ALA A 303 -8.90 -21.21 4.36
C ALA A 303 -7.70 -21.92 5.02
N TYR A 304 -6.64 -22.19 4.25
CA TYR A 304 -5.45 -22.94 4.69
C TYR A 304 -4.19 -22.09 4.57
N ASN A 305 -3.12 -22.49 5.25
CA ASN A 305 -1.80 -21.88 5.08
C ASN A 305 -1.26 -22.19 3.67
N TRP A 306 -0.64 -21.21 3.04
CA TRP A 306 -0.31 -21.25 1.62
C TRP A 306 1.06 -20.62 1.31
N LYS A 307 1.60 -20.90 0.12
CA LYS A 307 2.80 -20.24 -0.42
C LYS A 307 2.50 -19.75 -1.83
N VAL A 308 3.12 -18.65 -2.25
CA VAL A 308 3.22 -18.31 -3.68
C VAL A 308 4.48 -18.95 -4.27
N LEU A 309 4.40 -19.36 -5.53
CA LEU A 309 5.52 -19.91 -6.28
C LEU A 309 5.58 -19.25 -7.66
N PHE A 310 6.72 -18.65 -7.97
CA PHE A 310 7.03 -18.11 -9.28
C PHE A 310 7.88 -19.12 -10.04
N GLU A 311 7.35 -19.65 -11.14
CA GLU A 311 7.98 -20.64 -12.00
C GLU A 311 8.38 -19.97 -13.32
N ALA A 312 9.67 -19.71 -13.50
CA ALA A 312 10.24 -19.33 -14.78
C ALA A 312 10.53 -20.60 -15.59
N VAL A 313 9.94 -20.69 -16.78
CA VAL A 313 10.10 -21.80 -17.73
C VAL A 313 10.90 -21.28 -18.92
N GLY A 314 12.14 -21.74 -19.08
CA GLY A 314 13.02 -21.27 -20.16
C GLY A 314 12.76 -21.98 -21.49
N THR A 315 12.82 -21.22 -22.58
CA THR A 315 12.78 -21.77 -23.95
C THR A 315 14.17 -22.07 -24.53
N GLY A 316 15.25 -21.74 -23.80
CA GLY A 316 16.63 -22.03 -24.22
C GLY A 316 17.15 -21.13 -25.35
N SER A 317 16.68 -19.88 -25.46
CA SER A 317 17.21 -18.89 -26.42
C SER A 317 18.28 -17.99 -25.81
N GLU A 318 19.27 -17.61 -26.61
CA GLU A 318 20.33 -16.67 -26.20
C GLU A 318 19.79 -15.38 -25.54
N ASP A 319 20.54 -14.90 -24.54
CA ASP A 319 20.32 -13.64 -23.80
C ASP A 319 18.91 -13.46 -23.22
N SER A 320 18.28 -14.57 -22.80
CA SER A 320 16.91 -14.53 -22.26
C SER A 320 16.84 -14.72 -20.75
N TYR A 321 16.00 -13.91 -20.11
CA TYR A 321 15.82 -13.89 -18.66
C TYR A 321 14.43 -13.39 -18.25
N ILE A 322 14.06 -13.73 -17.02
CA ILE A 322 12.87 -13.26 -16.31
C ILE A 322 13.32 -12.69 -14.97
N ALA A 323 12.95 -11.45 -14.66
CA ALA A 323 13.17 -10.84 -13.36
C ALA A 323 11.85 -10.57 -12.62
N LEU A 324 11.94 -10.43 -11.30
CA LEU A 324 10.86 -10.16 -10.36
C LEU A 324 11.31 -9.15 -9.32
N ASP A 325 10.44 -8.20 -9.01
CA ASP A 325 10.62 -7.21 -7.96
C ASP A 325 9.28 -6.91 -7.24
N ASP A 326 9.32 -6.19 -6.13
CA ASP A 326 8.15 -5.58 -5.47
C ASP A 326 6.97 -6.54 -5.18
N VAL A 327 7.25 -7.72 -4.62
CA VAL A 327 6.22 -8.73 -4.34
C VAL A 327 5.43 -8.37 -3.08
N ARG A 328 4.12 -8.12 -3.22
CA ARG A 328 3.21 -7.63 -2.15
C ARG A 328 1.91 -8.45 -2.05
N PHE A 329 1.43 -8.65 -0.82
CA PHE A 329 0.13 -9.27 -0.53
C PHE A 329 -0.81 -8.30 0.21
N SER A 330 -1.68 -7.61 -0.52
CA SER A 330 -2.69 -6.70 0.05
C SER A 330 -3.80 -7.46 0.78
N GLU A 331 -4.35 -6.90 1.85
CA GLU A 331 -5.32 -7.58 2.74
C GLU A 331 -6.67 -7.91 2.08
N LYS A 332 -6.99 -7.23 0.97
CA LYS A 332 -8.21 -7.40 0.19
C LYS A 332 -7.89 -7.99 -1.18
N ALA A 333 -8.93 -8.46 -1.87
CA ALA A 333 -8.89 -8.86 -3.27
C ALA A 333 -8.36 -7.74 -4.18
N CYS A 334 -7.89 -8.11 -5.37
CA CYS A 334 -7.32 -7.16 -6.33
C CYS A 334 -8.38 -6.16 -6.81
N PRO A 335 -8.04 -4.87 -6.96
CA PRO A 335 -8.91 -3.92 -7.63
C PRO A 335 -9.16 -4.34 -9.07
N THR A 336 -10.23 -3.83 -9.68
CA THR A 336 -10.44 -3.96 -11.12
C THR A 336 -9.32 -3.18 -11.84
N PRO A 337 -8.58 -3.78 -12.80
CA PRO A 337 -7.53 -3.09 -13.53
C PRO A 337 -8.03 -1.79 -14.17
N GLY A 338 -7.25 -0.72 -14.02
CA GLY A 338 -7.59 0.61 -14.50
C GLY A 338 -8.74 1.31 -13.76
N VAL A 339 -9.20 0.79 -12.62
CA VAL A 339 -10.16 1.48 -11.73
C VAL A 339 -9.47 1.87 -10.42
N CYS A 340 -9.59 3.13 -10.00
CA CYS A 340 -9.12 3.58 -8.70
C CYS A 340 -9.92 4.78 -8.16
N ASP A 341 -10.56 4.56 -7.01
CA ASP A 341 -11.31 5.53 -6.20
C ASP A 341 -10.45 6.18 -5.09
N PHE A 342 -9.17 5.80 -5.02
CA PHE A 342 -8.19 6.18 -4.00
C PHE A 342 -8.55 5.96 -2.51
N GLU A 343 -9.77 5.53 -2.17
CA GLU A 343 -10.30 5.41 -0.81
C GLU A 343 -9.51 4.49 0.14
N GLN A 344 -8.60 3.68 -0.40
CA GLN A 344 -7.87 2.68 0.38
C GLN A 344 -6.35 2.71 0.14
N ASN A 345 -5.92 3.11 -1.05
CA ASN A 345 -4.54 3.18 -1.53
C ASN A 345 -4.53 3.68 -2.98
N ILE A 346 -3.33 3.85 -3.55
CA ILE A 346 -3.09 4.28 -4.94
C ILE A 346 -3.40 3.21 -6.02
N CYS A 347 -4.03 2.09 -5.64
CA CYS A 347 -4.34 0.95 -6.50
C CYS A 347 -3.09 0.42 -7.22
N SER A 348 -3.13 0.36 -8.55
CA SER A 348 -2.02 0.00 -9.43
C SER A 348 -1.19 1.20 -9.91
N TRP A 349 -1.57 2.43 -9.54
CA TRP A 349 -0.85 3.65 -9.92
C TRP A 349 0.41 3.84 -9.07
N ARG A 350 1.42 4.50 -9.63
CA ARG A 350 2.68 4.81 -8.92
C ARG A 350 3.28 6.14 -9.37
N ASN A 351 4.06 6.76 -8.49
CA ASN A 351 4.98 7.83 -8.88
C ASN A 351 6.12 7.26 -9.73
N LYS A 352 6.72 8.09 -10.57
CA LYS A 352 8.01 7.80 -11.21
C LYS A 352 9.11 8.17 -10.20
N LEU A 353 10.15 7.34 -10.09
CA LEU A 353 11.21 7.53 -9.09
C LEU A 353 12.50 8.10 -9.69
N ASP A 354 12.68 7.96 -11.01
CA ASP A 354 13.76 8.56 -11.82
C ASP A 354 13.93 10.07 -11.58
N PRO A 355 14.97 10.51 -10.82
CA PRO A 355 15.17 11.91 -10.46
C PRO A 355 15.46 12.84 -11.65
N GLY A 356 15.84 12.29 -12.81
CA GLY A 356 16.09 13.03 -14.04
C GLY A 356 14.81 13.35 -14.83
N LEU A 357 13.72 12.63 -14.58
CA LEU A 357 12.43 12.79 -15.26
C LEU A 357 11.30 13.27 -14.34
N ASP A 358 11.36 12.90 -13.07
CA ASP A 358 10.41 13.26 -12.01
C ASP A 358 11.17 13.70 -10.76
N GLN A 359 10.85 14.90 -10.25
CA GLN A 359 11.49 15.46 -9.06
C GLN A 359 10.54 15.48 -7.85
N VAL A 360 9.24 15.23 -8.07
CA VAL A 360 8.19 15.48 -7.09
C VAL A 360 7.08 14.42 -7.13
N ASP A 361 6.88 13.75 -6.00
CA ASP A 361 5.82 12.76 -5.84
C ASP A 361 4.42 13.39 -5.81
N TRP A 362 3.46 12.78 -6.53
CA TRP A 362 2.04 12.92 -6.20
C TRP A 362 1.75 12.25 -4.85
N ASN A 363 0.90 12.88 -4.05
CA ASN A 363 0.62 12.44 -2.69
C ASN A 363 -0.79 11.89 -2.54
N HIS A 364 -0.93 10.82 -1.76
CA HIS A 364 -2.21 10.23 -1.36
C HIS A 364 -2.68 10.80 -0.02
N ARG A 365 -3.87 11.40 0.03
CA ARG A 365 -4.44 11.97 1.27
C ARG A 365 -5.96 12.01 1.24
N LYS A 366 -6.55 12.18 2.42
CA LYS A 366 -7.88 12.81 2.57
C LYS A 366 -7.78 14.32 2.76
N SER A 367 -8.93 14.99 2.80
CA SER A 367 -8.98 16.41 3.16
C SER A 367 -8.45 16.64 4.58
N ASP A 368 -7.62 17.66 4.75
CA ASP A 368 -7.10 18.05 6.06
C ASP A 368 -6.90 19.56 6.09
N SER A 369 -7.74 20.24 6.88
CA SER A 369 -7.78 21.70 7.04
C SER A 369 -6.57 22.27 7.78
N HIS A 370 -5.72 21.43 8.37
CA HIS A 370 -4.54 21.83 9.11
C HIS A 370 -3.23 21.48 8.38
N SER A 371 -3.30 20.74 7.28
CA SER A 371 -2.14 20.47 6.42
C SER A 371 -1.56 21.76 5.84
N ILE A 372 -0.23 21.87 5.81
CA ILE A 372 0.44 22.98 5.12
C ILE A 372 0.18 22.98 3.61
N TYR A 373 -0.17 21.83 3.05
CA TYR A 373 -0.47 21.67 1.63
C TYR A 373 -1.97 21.90 1.36
N LYS A 374 -2.26 22.83 0.46
CA LYS A 374 -3.63 23.14 0.00
C LYS A 374 -4.18 21.98 -0.84
N GLY A 375 -5.49 21.80 -0.82
CA GLY A 375 -6.18 20.75 -1.56
C GLY A 375 -7.71 20.96 -1.55
N PRO A 376 -8.46 20.10 -2.26
CA PRO A 376 -9.92 20.07 -2.16
C PRO A 376 -10.38 19.92 -0.70
N ASN A 377 -11.46 20.61 -0.35
CA ASN A 377 -12.07 20.45 0.98
C ASN A 377 -12.76 19.10 1.13
N GLU A 378 -13.21 18.50 0.03
CA GLU A 378 -13.94 17.25 -0.02
C GLU A 378 -13.44 16.41 -1.21
N ASP A 379 -13.42 15.09 -1.05
CA ASP A 379 -13.16 14.10 -2.09
C ASP A 379 -14.26 14.10 -3.19
N HIS A 380 -14.07 13.38 -4.30
CA HIS A 380 -15.11 13.23 -5.32
C HIS A 380 -15.99 11.99 -5.09
N THR A 381 -15.39 10.86 -4.73
CA THR A 381 -16.01 9.52 -4.61
C THR A 381 -17.18 9.48 -3.61
N LEU A 382 -16.94 9.94 -2.39
CA LEU A 382 -17.89 10.01 -1.27
C LEU A 382 -18.52 11.41 -1.14
N GLY A 383 -17.84 12.46 -1.61
CA GLY A 383 -18.23 13.85 -1.43
C GLY A 383 -18.08 14.32 0.02
N THR A 384 -17.01 13.90 0.71
CA THR A 384 -16.82 14.15 2.15
C THR A 384 -15.39 14.62 2.47
N ARG A 385 -15.10 14.88 3.75
CA ARG A 385 -13.71 15.13 4.19
C ARG A 385 -12.93 13.84 4.52
N GLU A 386 -13.61 12.71 4.58
CA GLU A 386 -13.04 11.44 5.00
C GLU A 386 -12.55 10.58 3.82
N GLY A 387 -13.03 10.86 2.61
CA GLY A 387 -12.53 10.22 1.41
C GLY A 387 -11.20 10.78 0.92
N HIS A 388 -10.60 10.07 -0.02
CA HIS A 388 -9.19 10.21 -0.40
C HIS A 388 -9.02 10.46 -1.89
N TYR A 389 -7.99 11.20 -2.25
CA TYR A 389 -7.66 11.53 -3.63
C TYR A 389 -6.14 11.63 -3.79
N MET A 390 -5.67 11.63 -5.04
CA MET A 390 -4.28 11.96 -5.36
C MET A 390 -4.15 13.46 -5.59
N PHE A 391 -3.13 14.09 -5.01
CA PHE A 391 -2.95 15.52 -5.09
C PHE A 391 -1.50 15.95 -5.17
N LEU A 392 -1.31 17.20 -5.58
CA LEU A 392 -0.02 17.84 -5.72
C LEU A 392 -0.17 19.36 -5.51
N ASP A 393 0.58 19.90 -4.55
CA ASP A 393 0.60 21.34 -4.25
C ASP A 393 1.77 22.02 -4.97
N PHE A 394 1.47 22.99 -5.83
CA PHE A 394 2.47 23.70 -6.63
C PHE A 394 3.38 24.61 -5.78
N SER A 395 3.05 24.91 -4.52
CA SER A 395 4.00 25.57 -3.60
C SER A 395 5.25 24.72 -3.35
N ALA A 396 5.13 23.39 -3.45
CA ALA A 396 6.18 22.44 -3.16
C ALA A 396 6.95 21.93 -4.40
N ILE A 397 6.89 22.66 -5.52
CA ILE A 397 7.54 22.35 -6.81
C ILE A 397 8.33 23.56 -7.31
N ASN A 398 9.34 23.38 -8.17
CA ASN A 398 10.05 24.43 -8.90
C ASN A 398 9.57 24.52 -10.37
N ARG A 399 9.76 25.65 -11.05
CA ARG A 399 9.12 25.93 -12.36
C ARG A 399 9.50 25.00 -13.52
N GLU A 400 10.54 24.19 -13.37
CA GLU A 400 11.01 23.25 -14.40
C GLU A 400 10.75 21.77 -14.02
N GLU A 401 10.32 21.53 -12.79
CA GLU A 401 10.10 20.19 -12.26
C GLU A 401 8.76 19.60 -12.72
N LYS A 402 8.75 18.26 -12.81
CA LYS A 402 7.58 17.46 -13.14
C LYS A 402 7.25 16.51 -11.99
N ALA A 403 5.97 16.16 -11.92
CA ALA A 403 5.44 15.06 -11.12
C ALA A 403 4.67 14.10 -12.04
N LEU A 404 5.03 12.82 -12.06
CA LEU A 404 4.52 11.81 -13.00
C LEU A 404 3.84 10.66 -12.25
N LEU A 405 2.51 10.61 -12.31
CA LEU A 405 1.74 9.46 -11.84
C LEU A 405 1.40 8.53 -13.02
N MET A 406 1.85 7.28 -12.95
CA MET A 406 1.71 6.28 -14.02
C MET A 406 0.76 5.15 -13.62
N SER A 407 -0.07 4.69 -14.56
CA SER A 407 -0.94 3.52 -14.37
C SER A 407 -0.19 2.19 -14.51
N GLU A 408 -0.90 1.08 -14.31
CA GLU A 408 -0.49 -0.20 -14.89
C GLU A 408 -0.49 -0.17 -16.43
N HIS A 409 0.08 -1.21 -17.05
CA HIS A 409 0.08 -1.33 -18.51
C HIS A 409 -1.24 -1.91 -19.02
N PHE A 410 -1.79 -1.27 -20.03
CA PHE A 410 -2.94 -1.70 -20.79
C PHE A 410 -2.51 -2.30 -22.14
N PRO A 411 -3.26 -3.29 -22.68
CA PRO A 411 -2.99 -3.87 -24.00
C PRO A 411 -3.28 -2.85 -25.13
N PRO A 412 -2.85 -3.13 -26.38
CA PRO A 412 -3.18 -2.30 -27.53
C PRO A 412 -4.69 -2.14 -27.70
N THR A 413 -5.14 -0.98 -28.16
CA THR A 413 -6.55 -0.67 -28.35
C THR A 413 -6.78 0.24 -29.56
N GLU A 414 -7.80 -0.09 -30.35
CA GLU A 414 -8.34 0.77 -31.40
C GLU A 414 -9.26 1.87 -30.83
N GLY A 415 -9.60 1.81 -29.54
CA GLY A 415 -10.38 2.82 -28.83
C GLY A 415 -10.89 2.32 -27.49
N SER A 416 -10.39 2.90 -26.40
CA SER A 416 -10.85 2.67 -25.02
C SER A 416 -11.24 3.99 -24.37
N CYS A 417 -12.18 3.99 -23.42
CA CYS A 417 -12.57 5.20 -22.72
C CYS A 417 -11.86 5.27 -21.37
N PHE A 418 -11.08 6.33 -21.17
CA PHE A 418 -10.54 6.70 -19.87
C PHE A 418 -11.38 7.83 -19.27
N ILE A 419 -11.85 7.64 -18.04
CA ILE A 419 -12.64 8.60 -17.27
C ILE A 419 -11.85 8.94 -16.00
N PHE A 420 -11.85 10.21 -15.62
CA PHE A 420 -11.27 10.66 -14.35
C PHE A 420 -11.93 11.97 -13.91
N SER A 421 -12.01 12.19 -12.61
CA SER A 421 -12.31 13.51 -12.03
C SER A 421 -11.02 14.26 -11.71
N TYR A 422 -11.02 15.58 -11.91
CA TYR A 422 -9.92 16.45 -11.52
C TYR A 422 -10.40 17.73 -10.85
N TYR A 423 -9.56 18.29 -9.99
CA TYR A 423 -9.71 19.60 -9.37
C TYR A 423 -8.45 20.40 -9.64
N VAL A 424 -8.59 21.66 -10.06
CA VAL A 424 -7.48 22.60 -10.22
C VAL A 424 -7.84 23.94 -9.56
N ASP A 425 -7.04 24.33 -8.58
CA ASP A 425 -7.03 25.68 -7.99
C ASP A 425 -5.83 26.44 -8.56
N THR A 426 -6.09 27.47 -9.36
CA THR A 426 -5.06 28.38 -9.90
C THR A 426 -5.69 29.71 -10.30
N VAL A 427 -4.85 30.75 -10.35
CA VAL A 427 -5.25 32.14 -10.61
C VAL A 427 -4.99 32.59 -12.06
N SER A 428 -4.27 31.80 -12.88
CA SER A 428 -3.93 32.19 -14.27
C SER A 428 -3.78 31.00 -15.24
N LEU A 429 -3.73 31.32 -16.55
CA LEU A 429 -4.34 30.52 -17.63
C LEU A 429 -3.40 30.14 -18.80
N THR A 430 -2.07 30.24 -18.67
CA THR A 430 -1.17 30.25 -19.84
C THR A 430 -0.48 28.92 -20.18
N ASP A 431 -0.32 27.99 -19.23
CA ASP A 431 0.40 26.74 -19.45
C ASP A 431 -0.43 25.51 -19.02
N SER A 432 -0.25 24.39 -19.72
CA SER A 432 -0.91 23.13 -19.37
C SER A 432 -0.32 22.57 -18.07
N MET A 433 -1.07 22.66 -16.98
CA MET A 433 -0.60 22.25 -15.64
C MET A 433 -0.90 20.78 -15.32
N LEU A 434 -1.95 20.22 -15.93
CA LEU A 434 -2.23 18.78 -15.92
C LEU A 434 -2.35 18.32 -17.37
N LYS A 435 -1.49 17.38 -17.77
CA LYS A 435 -1.46 16.76 -19.10
C LYS A 435 -1.51 15.25 -18.94
N VAL A 436 -2.42 14.61 -19.66
CA VAL A 436 -2.52 13.14 -19.73
C VAL A 436 -1.86 12.67 -21.02
N THR A 437 -0.96 11.71 -20.94
CA THR A 437 -0.37 11.03 -22.11
C THR A 437 -0.46 9.53 -22.00
N TYR A 438 -0.09 8.83 -23.08
CA TYR A 438 0.35 7.46 -22.99
C TYR A 438 1.79 7.25 -23.50
N TYR A 439 2.42 6.14 -23.10
CA TYR A 439 3.79 5.69 -23.40
C TYR A 439 3.71 4.22 -23.85
N PRO A 440 4.50 3.68 -24.81
CA PRO A 440 5.79 4.15 -25.34
C PRO A 440 5.76 4.90 -26.68
N GLY A 441 4.61 4.99 -27.36
CA GLY A 441 4.51 5.57 -28.71
C GLY A 441 4.14 7.05 -28.73
N THR A 442 5.12 7.96 -28.66
CA THR A 442 4.96 9.44 -28.60
C THR A 442 4.20 9.94 -27.36
N THR A 443 4.51 11.14 -26.84
CA THR A 443 3.77 11.76 -25.72
C THR A 443 2.44 12.37 -26.18
N ASN A 444 1.64 11.54 -26.85
CA ASN A 444 0.33 11.86 -27.40
C ASN A 444 -0.58 12.38 -26.28
N VAL A 445 -0.99 13.64 -26.41
CA VAL A 445 -1.81 14.32 -25.40
C VAL A 445 -3.23 13.80 -25.54
N ILE A 446 -3.65 12.95 -24.60
CA ILE A 446 -5.03 12.46 -24.57
C ILE A 446 -5.96 13.57 -24.07
N TRP A 447 -5.47 14.39 -23.13
CA TRP A 447 -6.18 15.53 -22.56
C TRP A 447 -5.22 16.50 -21.86
N SER A 448 -5.60 17.78 -21.73
CA SER A 448 -4.91 18.73 -20.85
C SER A 448 -5.84 19.83 -20.30
N ALA A 449 -5.43 20.44 -19.18
CA ALA A 449 -6.04 21.65 -18.64
C ALA A 449 -4.99 22.66 -18.14
N ALA A 450 -5.32 23.95 -18.34
CA ALA A 450 -4.55 25.11 -17.87
C ALA A 450 -5.35 26.01 -16.89
N ASN A 451 -6.65 25.79 -16.73
CA ASN A 451 -7.57 26.76 -16.13
C ASN A 451 -8.38 26.15 -14.98
N SER A 452 -8.53 26.88 -13.87
CA SER A 452 -9.47 26.54 -12.79
C SER A 452 -10.92 26.66 -13.30
N ARG A 453 -11.74 25.63 -13.08
CA ARG A 453 -13.15 25.57 -13.53
C ARG A 453 -14.15 25.92 -12.42
N GLY A 454 -13.77 26.86 -11.57
CA GLY A 454 -14.58 27.38 -10.47
C GLY A 454 -14.53 26.52 -9.20
N ASN A 455 -13.31 26.13 -8.78
CA ASN A 455 -12.99 25.50 -7.49
C ASN A 455 -13.93 24.35 -7.11
N ARG A 456 -14.07 23.41 -8.06
CA ARG A 456 -14.89 22.20 -8.00
C ARG A 456 -14.25 21.07 -8.78
N TRP A 457 -14.63 19.84 -8.46
CA TRP A 457 -14.35 18.67 -9.27
C TRP A 457 -15.01 18.76 -10.66
N VAL A 458 -14.31 18.24 -11.67
CA VAL A 458 -14.77 18.13 -13.05
C VAL A 458 -14.38 16.77 -13.60
N THR A 459 -15.37 15.97 -14.00
CA THR A 459 -15.13 14.69 -14.68
C THR A 459 -14.79 14.91 -16.16
N VAL A 460 -13.77 14.19 -16.63
CA VAL A 460 -13.25 14.16 -17.99
C VAL A 460 -13.52 12.78 -18.58
N ARG A 461 -13.75 12.74 -19.89
CA ARG A 461 -13.81 11.51 -20.69
C ARG A 461 -12.86 11.67 -21.86
N ALA A 462 -11.90 10.76 -22.00
CA ALA A 462 -10.87 10.81 -23.02
C ALA A 462 -10.76 9.43 -23.70
N THR A 463 -10.98 9.39 -25.02
CA THR A 463 -10.76 8.17 -25.81
C THR A 463 -9.25 7.98 -26.01
N VAL A 464 -8.76 6.78 -25.72
CA VAL A 464 -7.36 6.38 -25.90
C VAL A 464 -7.27 5.37 -27.05
N GLU A 465 -6.32 5.60 -27.95
CA GLU A 465 -6.02 4.71 -29.08
C GLU A 465 -4.50 4.47 -29.09
N SER A 466 -4.08 3.20 -29.07
CA SER A 466 -2.65 2.82 -29.07
C SER A 466 -2.43 1.48 -29.78
N PRO A 467 -1.52 1.40 -30.77
CA PRO A 467 -1.18 0.16 -31.48
C PRO A 467 -0.25 -0.77 -30.68
N VAL A 468 0.18 -0.37 -29.48
CA VAL A 468 1.13 -1.08 -28.61
C VAL A 468 0.63 -1.08 -27.16
N ASN A 469 1.16 -1.97 -26.31
CA ASN A 469 0.96 -1.90 -24.86
C ASN A 469 1.29 -0.49 -24.36
N PHE A 470 0.50 0.06 -23.45
CA PHE A 470 0.70 1.42 -22.99
C PHE A 470 0.35 1.66 -21.52
N GLN A 471 0.97 2.67 -20.92
CA GLN A 471 0.54 3.22 -19.61
C GLN A 471 -0.08 4.60 -19.83
N ILE A 472 -1.07 4.95 -19.01
CA ILE A 472 -1.59 6.32 -18.88
C ILE A 472 -0.72 7.07 -17.86
N VAL A 473 -0.33 8.29 -18.18
CA VAL A 473 0.54 9.11 -17.33
C VAL A 473 -0.10 10.48 -17.10
N PHE A 474 -0.33 10.83 -15.83
CA PHE A 474 -0.62 12.20 -15.41
C PHE A 474 0.69 12.96 -15.19
N HIS A 475 0.93 13.93 -16.06
CA HIS A 475 2.01 14.90 -15.92
C HIS A 475 1.46 16.13 -15.23
N ALA A 476 2.04 16.51 -14.11
CA ALA A 476 1.84 17.84 -13.55
C ALA A 476 3.12 18.68 -13.58
N THR A 477 2.97 19.94 -13.93
CA THR A 477 4.05 20.93 -14.04
C THR A 477 3.63 22.23 -13.37
N LYS A 478 4.55 22.84 -12.63
CA LYS A 478 4.31 24.12 -11.97
C LYS A 478 4.23 25.27 -12.97
N SER A 479 3.16 26.06 -12.89
CA SER A 479 3.06 27.35 -13.59
C SER A 479 3.63 28.50 -12.74
N ASP A 480 3.53 29.73 -13.24
CA ASP A 480 4.01 30.93 -12.53
C ASP A 480 3.31 31.22 -11.19
N PHE A 481 2.21 30.52 -10.87
CA PHE A 481 1.28 30.83 -9.78
C PHE A 481 1.21 29.73 -8.71
N GLU A 482 0.82 30.11 -7.48
CA GLU A 482 0.46 29.15 -6.43
C GLU A 482 -0.90 28.48 -6.74
N GLY A 483 -1.06 27.25 -6.23
CA GLY A 483 -2.26 26.46 -6.43
C GLY A 483 -2.01 24.98 -6.15
N PHE A 484 -2.98 24.14 -6.49
CA PHE A 484 -2.83 22.69 -6.44
C PHE A 484 -3.63 22.02 -7.57
N VAL A 485 -3.27 20.78 -7.85
CA VAL A 485 -4.05 19.86 -8.66
C VAL A 485 -4.39 18.63 -7.83
N ALA A 486 -5.60 18.10 -8.02
CA ALA A 486 -6.00 16.80 -7.52
C ALA A 486 -6.72 16.01 -8.60
N ILE A 487 -6.65 14.68 -8.51
CA ILE A 487 -7.33 13.72 -9.39
C ILE A 487 -7.99 12.64 -8.53
N ASP A 488 -9.12 12.13 -9.00
CA ASP A 488 -9.97 11.19 -8.29
C ASP A 488 -10.84 10.38 -9.27
N ASP A 489 -11.48 9.30 -8.81
CA ASP A 489 -12.39 8.44 -9.59
C ASP A 489 -11.86 8.06 -10.99
N LEU A 490 -10.76 7.31 -11.04
CA LEU A 490 -10.15 6.86 -12.27
C LEU A 490 -10.84 5.58 -12.77
N GLU A 491 -11.28 5.55 -14.03
CA GLU A 491 -11.91 4.39 -14.65
C GLU A 491 -11.42 4.16 -16.10
N TYR A 492 -11.07 2.93 -16.45
CA TYR A 492 -10.67 2.54 -17.81
C TYR A 492 -11.61 1.45 -18.37
N TYR A 493 -12.23 1.74 -19.51
CA TYR A 493 -13.15 0.85 -20.22
C TYR A 493 -12.51 0.36 -21.53
N PRO A 494 -12.02 -0.90 -21.59
CA PRO A 494 -11.33 -1.42 -22.76
C PRO A 494 -12.26 -1.66 -23.96
N GLY A 495 -11.83 -1.23 -25.15
CA GLY A 495 -12.48 -1.56 -26.43
C GLY A 495 -13.80 -0.83 -26.72
N ILE A 496 -14.10 0.24 -25.99
CA ILE A 496 -15.23 1.13 -26.22
C ILE A 496 -14.77 2.59 -26.11
N THR A 497 -15.07 3.43 -27.11
CA THR A 497 -14.77 4.86 -27.06
C THR A 497 -15.69 5.59 -26.07
N CYS A 498 -15.33 6.81 -25.65
CA CYS A 498 -16.15 7.57 -24.70
C CYS A 498 -17.52 8.02 -25.25
N ASP A 499 -17.73 7.94 -26.57
CA ASP A 499 -19.03 8.15 -27.23
C ASP A 499 -19.88 6.87 -27.31
N GLY A 500 -19.39 5.75 -26.75
CA GLY A 500 -20.09 4.46 -26.71
C GLY A 500 -19.91 3.60 -27.96
N VAL A 501 -18.91 3.89 -28.81
CA VAL A 501 -18.62 3.09 -30.00
C VAL A 501 -17.69 1.94 -29.64
N TRP A 502 -18.12 0.69 -29.86
CA TRP A 502 -17.28 -0.49 -29.69
C TRP A 502 -16.24 -0.59 -30.82
N THR A 503 -14.98 -0.81 -30.47
CA THR A 503 -13.88 -0.99 -31.42
C THR A 503 -13.52 -2.47 -31.55
N ASN A 504 -13.45 -2.98 -32.77
CA ASN A 504 -13.44 -4.42 -33.05
C ASN A 504 -12.02 -5.01 -33.03
N ASN A 505 -11.42 -5.29 -31.86
CA ASN A 505 -10.36 -6.33 -31.75
C ASN A 505 -9.91 -6.69 -30.31
N ALA A 506 -10.84 -6.85 -29.36
CA ALA A 506 -10.51 -7.51 -28.09
C ALA A 506 -10.07 -8.97 -28.33
N HIS A 507 -8.76 -9.22 -28.35
CA HIS A 507 -8.21 -10.54 -28.65
C HIS A 507 -8.55 -11.56 -27.55
N GLY A 508 -9.44 -12.49 -27.88
CA GLY A 508 -9.15 -13.90 -27.62
C GLY A 508 -9.18 -14.42 -26.18
N HIS A 509 -9.90 -13.81 -25.24
CA HIS A 509 -10.39 -14.54 -24.06
C HIS A 509 -11.89 -14.81 -24.18
N ASN A 510 -12.25 -16.09 -24.07
CA ASN A 510 -13.64 -16.56 -24.08
C ASN A 510 -14.41 -15.97 -22.88
N HIS A 511 -15.02 -14.79 -23.07
CA HIS A 511 -16.10 -14.34 -22.20
C HIS A 511 -17.25 -15.33 -22.35
N MET A 512 -17.34 -16.23 -21.37
CA MET A 512 -18.50 -17.08 -21.17
C MET A 512 -19.72 -16.18 -20.97
N VAL A 513 -20.56 -16.04 -22.00
CA VAL A 513 -21.78 -15.24 -21.98
C VAL A 513 -22.75 -15.86 -20.97
N GLY A 514 -22.67 -15.39 -19.72
CA GLY A 514 -23.20 -16.14 -18.57
C GLY A 514 -23.48 -15.33 -17.31
N VAL A 515 -23.76 -14.02 -17.42
CA VAL A 515 -24.18 -13.20 -16.26
C VAL A 515 -25.46 -12.37 -16.54
N GLY A 516 -25.73 -11.98 -17.80
CA GLY A 516 -26.93 -11.21 -18.14
C GLY A 516 -28.27 -11.97 -18.00
N THR A 517 -28.26 -13.30 -18.11
CA THR A 517 -29.49 -14.13 -18.08
C THR A 517 -29.86 -14.62 -16.68
N THR A 518 -28.88 -14.85 -15.79
CA THR A 518 -29.13 -15.36 -14.43
C THR A 518 -29.77 -14.31 -13.53
N ALA A 519 -29.34 -13.04 -13.61
CA ALA A 519 -29.94 -11.94 -12.87
C ALA A 519 -31.41 -11.71 -13.25
N ALA A 520 -31.75 -11.74 -14.54
CA ALA A 520 -33.12 -11.60 -15.02
C ALA A 520 -34.03 -12.74 -14.52
N ILE A 521 -33.55 -13.98 -14.56
CA ILE A 521 -34.29 -15.15 -14.05
C ILE A 521 -34.50 -15.04 -12.53
N LEU A 522 -33.47 -14.64 -11.76
CA LEU A 522 -33.59 -14.41 -10.32
C LEU A 522 -34.63 -13.34 -9.97
N ILE A 523 -34.66 -12.21 -10.71
CA ILE A 523 -35.65 -11.15 -10.51
C ILE A 523 -37.07 -11.67 -10.82
N ILE A 524 -37.26 -12.41 -11.91
CA ILE A 524 -38.56 -13.01 -12.25
C ILE A 524 -39.04 -14.00 -11.18
N VAL A 525 -38.14 -14.85 -10.66
CA VAL A 525 -38.45 -15.80 -9.57
C VAL A 525 -38.83 -15.06 -8.28
N LEU A 526 -38.08 -14.02 -7.90
CA LEU A 526 -38.39 -13.20 -6.71
C LEU A 526 -39.75 -12.50 -6.83
N ILE A 527 -40.08 -11.95 -8.00
CA ILE A 527 -41.39 -11.34 -8.27
C ILE A 527 -42.51 -12.40 -8.17
N ALA A 528 -42.31 -13.60 -8.74
CA ALA A 528 -43.28 -14.69 -8.66
C ALA A 528 -43.52 -15.15 -7.21
N VAL A 529 -42.47 -15.25 -6.39
CA VAL A 529 -42.57 -15.58 -4.96
C VAL A 529 -43.30 -14.47 -4.18
N MET A 530 -43.03 -13.20 -4.46
CA MET A 530 -43.74 -12.05 -3.89
C MET A 530 -45.24 -12.07 -4.22
N ILE A 531 -45.61 -12.31 -5.48
CA ILE A 531 -47.01 -12.41 -5.89
C ILE A 531 -47.69 -13.62 -5.21
N GLY A 532 -46.99 -14.75 -5.14
CA GLY A 532 -47.46 -15.96 -4.46
C GLY A 532 -47.72 -15.77 -2.96
N THR A 533 -46.81 -15.09 -2.24
CA THR A 533 -46.97 -14.80 -0.81
C THR A 533 -48.07 -13.77 -0.57
N ILE A 534 -48.19 -12.72 -1.38
CA ILE A 534 -49.31 -11.76 -1.30
C ILE A 534 -50.66 -12.46 -1.53
N TYR A 535 -50.75 -13.36 -2.52
CA TYR A 535 -51.96 -14.15 -2.77
C TYR A 535 -52.30 -15.08 -1.60
N TRP A 536 -51.29 -15.77 -1.04
CA TRP A 536 -51.45 -16.66 0.11
C TRP A 536 -51.88 -15.90 1.38
N LEU A 537 -51.28 -14.73 1.65
CA LEU A 537 -51.65 -13.87 2.78
C LEU A 537 -53.08 -13.34 2.62
N ARG A 538 -53.49 -12.88 1.42
CA ARG A 538 -54.89 -12.48 1.16
C ARG A 538 -55.86 -13.64 1.35
N LYS A 539 -55.49 -14.86 0.96
CA LYS A 539 -56.33 -16.06 1.15
C LYS A 539 -56.45 -16.50 2.61
N ARG A 540 -55.42 -16.27 3.45
CA ARG A 540 -55.50 -16.51 4.91
C ARG A 540 -56.19 -15.38 5.68
N GLY A 541 -56.02 -14.12 5.26
CA GLY A 541 -56.67 -12.96 5.89
C GLY A 541 -58.21 -13.01 5.86
N ALA A 542 -58.80 -13.78 4.94
CA ALA A 542 -60.24 -14.01 4.86
C ALA A 542 -60.80 -15.03 5.88
N SER A 543 -59.96 -15.63 6.74
CA SER A 543 -60.35 -16.75 7.61
C SER A 543 -60.17 -16.50 9.12
N LEU A 544 -59.83 -15.28 9.54
CA LEU A 544 -59.56 -14.93 10.96
C LEU A 544 -60.33 -13.69 11.44
N LEU A 545 -61.64 -13.68 11.23
CA LEU A 545 -62.58 -12.77 11.90
C LEU A 545 -63.82 -13.52 12.39
N ALA A 546 -63.66 -14.32 13.44
CA ALA A 546 -64.76 -14.84 14.25
C ALA A 546 -64.28 -15.09 15.70
N THR A 547 -65.23 -15.04 16.64
CA THR A 547 -65.11 -15.38 18.07
C THR A 547 -64.15 -14.54 18.93
N SER A 548 -64.70 -13.47 19.52
CA SER A 548 -64.29 -12.95 20.84
C SER A 548 -64.92 -13.80 21.96
N PRO A 549 -64.35 -13.82 23.16
CA PRO A 549 -65.15 -13.47 24.35
C PRO A 549 -64.66 -12.22 25.10
N ARG A 550 -65.55 -11.71 25.96
CA ARG A 550 -65.44 -10.50 26.80
C ARG A 550 -64.95 -10.83 28.23
N THR A 551 -64.82 -9.75 29.03
CA THR A 551 -64.72 -9.65 30.51
C THR A 551 -63.31 -9.77 31.11
N SER A 552 -62.91 -8.94 32.10
CA SER A 552 -63.44 -7.65 32.61
C SER A 552 -62.43 -7.00 33.58
N THR A 553 -62.52 -5.67 33.81
CA THR A 553 -62.14 -4.91 35.05
C THR A 553 -60.77 -5.19 35.70
N ASP A 554 -59.81 -4.25 35.76
CA ASP A 554 -59.82 -3.11 36.69
C ASP A 554 -58.74 -2.05 36.31
N THR A 555 -59.09 -0.76 36.23
CA THR A 555 -58.79 0.34 37.19
C THR A 555 -57.32 0.59 37.59
N GLY A 556 -56.82 1.79 37.27
CA GLY A 556 -55.57 2.34 37.82
C GLY A 556 -55.13 3.60 37.07
N SER A 557 -55.10 4.77 37.72
CA SER A 557 -54.86 6.05 37.06
C SER A 557 -53.49 6.67 37.38
N ALA A 558 -53.03 7.48 36.41
CA ALA A 558 -52.24 8.71 36.58
C ALA A 558 -50.76 8.65 37.03
N THR A 559 -49.92 9.20 36.13
CA THR A 559 -48.76 10.11 36.39
C THR A 559 -47.56 9.62 37.19
N GLY A 560 -46.40 9.53 36.51
CA GLY A 560 -45.06 9.41 37.11
C GLY A 560 -43.97 9.23 36.05
N SER A 561 -42.80 9.84 36.22
CA SER A 561 -41.76 10.00 35.18
C SER A 561 -40.56 9.04 35.29
N GLY A 562 -40.23 8.35 34.18
CA GLY A 562 -38.97 7.59 33.93
C GLY A 562 -38.83 6.24 34.67
N PRO A 563 -37.78 5.42 34.42
CA PRO A 563 -36.80 5.42 33.30
C PRO A 563 -36.51 3.99 32.70
N CYS A 564 -35.50 3.89 31.81
CA CYS A 564 -34.69 2.69 31.44
C CYS A 564 -35.26 1.56 30.51
N GLY A 565 -34.33 0.95 29.71
CA GLY A 565 -34.50 -0.21 28.81
C GLY A 565 -34.16 0.12 27.34
N PHE A 566 -32.97 -0.16 26.77
CA PHE A 566 -32.35 -1.47 26.46
C PHE A 566 -33.35 -2.41 25.75
N ASP A 567 -33.16 -3.03 24.58
CA ASP A 567 -32.05 -3.15 23.60
C ASP A 567 -32.64 -3.65 22.23
N ASN A 568 -31.97 -4.02 21.12
CA ASN A 568 -30.56 -4.30 20.80
C ASN A 568 -30.28 -4.21 19.26
N VAL A 569 -29.13 -3.67 18.79
CA VAL A 569 -28.42 -4.15 17.57
C VAL A 569 -26.90 -3.98 17.74
N ILE A 570 -26.16 -5.07 17.57
CA ILE A 570 -24.71 -5.18 17.80
C ILE A 570 -23.93 -4.90 16.50
N TYR A 571 -22.92 -4.05 16.59
CA TYR A 571 -21.75 -4.07 15.69
C TYR A 571 -20.53 -4.50 16.50
N GLU A 572 -20.11 -5.76 16.37
CA GLU A 572 -18.75 -6.17 16.78
C GLU A 572 -17.78 -5.64 15.70
N ASN A 573 -17.06 -4.56 15.97
CA ASN A 573 -15.87 -4.43 16.83
C ASN A 573 -14.59 -4.68 16.02
N GLN A 574 -14.00 -3.58 15.56
CA GLN A 574 -12.66 -3.55 15.00
C GLN A 574 -11.66 -4.08 16.04
N SER A 575 -10.80 -5.00 15.62
CA SER A 575 -9.76 -5.59 16.47
C SER A 575 -8.72 -4.53 16.85
N LYS A 576 -8.94 -3.88 18.00
CA LYS A 576 -7.90 -3.16 18.73
C LYS A 576 -6.84 -4.17 19.18
N GLU A 577 -5.74 -4.29 18.44
CA GLU A 577 -4.51 -4.92 18.95
C GLU A 577 -3.91 -4.04 20.06
N ARG A 578 -4.54 -4.07 21.23
CA ARG A 578 -3.98 -3.54 22.47
C ARG A 578 -3.05 -4.59 23.06
N VAL A 579 -1.78 -4.25 23.19
CA VAL A 579 -0.82 -5.07 23.92
C VAL A 579 -1.25 -5.12 25.39
N ILE A 580 -1.63 -6.30 25.87
CA ILE A 580 -1.78 -6.58 27.30
C ILE A 580 -0.63 -7.51 27.69
N VAL A 581 0.37 -6.97 28.38
CA VAL A 581 1.48 -7.76 28.91
C VAL A 581 1.01 -8.54 30.13
N GLY A 582 1.06 -9.87 30.07
CA GLY A 582 0.70 -10.73 31.19
C GLY A 582 1.75 -10.68 32.31
N THR A 583 1.31 -10.44 33.54
CA THR A 583 2.17 -10.52 34.74
C THR A 583 2.54 -11.96 35.04
N LEU A 584 3.83 -12.30 35.05
CA LEU A 584 4.33 -13.58 35.56
C LEU A 584 4.20 -13.65 37.10
N PRO A 585 3.92 -14.83 37.68
CA PRO A 585 3.83 -15.00 39.12
C PRO A 585 5.20 -14.86 39.79
N SER A 586 5.24 -14.10 40.88
CA SER A 586 6.45 -13.88 41.69
C SER A 586 6.91 -15.16 42.39
N ILE A 587 8.18 -15.53 42.21
CA ILE A 587 8.84 -16.57 43.00
C ILE A 587 9.24 -15.96 44.35
N GLU A 588 8.66 -16.45 45.44
CA GLU A 588 9.14 -16.13 46.80
C GLU A 588 10.53 -16.73 47.02
N GLN A 589 11.53 -15.87 47.26
CA GLN A 589 12.80 -16.28 47.86
C GLN A 589 12.72 -16.19 49.38
N THR A 590 12.64 -17.35 50.04
CA THR A 590 12.89 -17.48 51.48
C THR A 590 14.36 -17.87 51.73
N ALA A 591 15.10 -17.05 52.48
CA ALA A 591 16.38 -17.44 53.09
C ALA A 591 16.81 -16.42 54.16
N PRO A 592 17.51 -16.87 55.22
CA PRO A 592 17.28 -18.04 56.06
C PRO A 592 16.53 -17.70 57.37
#